data_AF-A0A7V2LPU1-F1
#
_entry.id   AF-A0A7V2LPU1-F1
#
_cell.length_a   1.000
_cell.length_b   1.000
_cell.length_c   1.000
_cell.angle_alpha   90.00
_cell.angle_beta   90.00
_cell.angle_gamma   90.00
#
_symmetry.space_group_name_H-M   'P 1'
#
loop_
_entity.id
_entity.type
_entity.pdbx_description
1 polymer ?
#
loop_
_entity_poly.entity_id
_entity_poly.type
_entity_poly.pdbx_seq_one_letter_code
_entity_poly.pdbx_strand_id
1 'polypeptide(L)'
;KAVGYWLVEVTERDEEAGRAWVRMILLASEQEANEVRDRLEAGEDFAALVEEFSQHDASRPTGGVLEIASEGQISSTFYYAIFDPELEVGVLSQPIRDEEVSTSGGYWLVEVVEMDDNRQIEEEDRELLRASALADWIEALWDDPDNDIQSYLDEEKIQWAISQVIGG
;
A
#
# COMPACT_ATOMS: atom_id res chain seq x y z
N LYS A 1 -3.47 7.65 -6.47
CA LYS A 1 -3.65 9.04 -6.96
C LYS A 1 -2.30 9.54 -7.46
N ALA A 2 -2.24 10.39 -8.50
CA ALA A 2 -0.98 11.02 -8.95
C ALA A 2 -0.60 12.17 -8.00
N VAL A 3 -0.35 11.82 -6.74
CA VAL A 3 0.22 12.70 -5.74
C VAL A 3 0.88 11.83 -4.68
N GLY A 4 2.02 12.26 -4.17
CA GLY A 4 2.66 11.71 -2.99
C GLY A 4 3.30 12.82 -2.18
N TYR A 5 3.70 12.49 -0.96
CA TYR A 5 4.37 13.40 -0.06
C TYR A 5 5.69 12.78 0.38
N TRP A 6 6.79 13.46 0.09
CA TRP A 6 8.12 13.04 0.52
C TRP A 6 8.49 13.70 1.85
N LEU A 7 9.04 12.92 2.76
CA LEU A 7 9.93 13.45 3.78
C LEU A 7 11.35 13.05 3.43
N VAL A 8 12.28 14.00 3.57
CA VAL A 8 13.69 13.76 3.26
C VAL A 8 14.58 14.40 4.30
N GLU A 9 15.65 13.71 4.64
CA GLU A 9 16.78 14.26 5.37
C GLU A 9 18.02 14.11 4.50
N VAL A 10 18.66 15.23 4.15
CA VAL A 10 19.92 15.21 3.40
C VAL A 10 21.05 14.94 4.38
N THR A 11 21.69 13.77 4.30
CA THR A 11 22.78 13.41 5.20
C THR A 11 24.12 13.98 4.74
N GLU A 12 24.30 14.11 3.42
CA GLU A 12 25.50 14.67 2.81
C GLU A 12 25.15 15.29 1.46
N ARG A 13 25.79 16.41 1.11
CA ARG A 13 25.61 17.10 -0.18
C ARG A 13 26.98 17.51 -0.73
N ASP A 14 27.25 17.09 -1.96
CA ASP A 14 28.41 17.50 -2.76
C ASP A 14 27.91 18.40 -3.90
N GLU A 15 27.98 19.71 -3.68
CA GLU A 15 27.51 20.71 -4.65
C GLU A 15 28.39 20.78 -5.90
N GLU A 16 29.69 20.49 -5.79
CA GLU A 16 30.61 20.51 -6.94
C GLU A 16 30.35 19.32 -7.88
N ALA A 17 30.06 18.15 -7.31
CA ALA A 17 29.73 16.95 -8.06
C ALA A 17 28.25 16.84 -8.44
N GLY A 18 27.37 17.68 -7.86
CA GLY A 18 25.92 17.61 -8.05
C GLY A 18 25.31 16.34 -7.45
N ARG A 19 25.79 15.91 -6.28
CA ARG A 19 25.36 14.68 -5.60
C ARG A 19 24.84 14.94 -4.21
N ALA A 20 23.93 14.10 -3.74
CA ALA A 20 23.44 14.12 -2.37
C ALA A 20 23.15 12.71 -1.87
N TRP A 21 23.47 12.44 -0.61
CA TRP A 21 23.02 11.26 0.10
C TRP A 21 21.85 11.67 0.97
N VAL A 22 20.75 10.93 0.86
CA VAL A 22 19.52 11.26 1.55
C VAL A 22 18.90 10.02 2.18
N ARG A 23 18.12 10.25 3.22
CA ARG A 23 17.12 9.31 3.73
C ARG A 23 15.74 9.83 3.35
N MET A 24 14.95 9.02 2.66
CA MET A 24 13.65 9.43 2.15
C MET A 24 12.54 8.44 2.48
N ILE A 25 11.32 8.97 2.61
CA ILE A 25 10.10 8.18 2.74
C ILE A 25 8.99 8.81 1.90
N LEU A 26 8.27 7.98 1.14
CA LEU A 26 7.14 8.39 0.29
C LEU A 26 5.82 8.00 0.95
N LEU A 27 4.93 8.96 1.13
CA LEU A 27 3.69 8.80 1.89
C LEU A 27 2.47 9.20 1.06
N ALA A 28 1.31 8.62 1.41
CA ALA A 28 0.09 8.73 0.61
C ALA A 28 -0.57 10.12 0.69
N SER A 29 -0.39 10.78 1.84
CA SER A 29 -1.10 12.00 2.19
C SER A 29 -0.26 12.93 3.05
N GLU A 30 -0.62 14.21 3.05
CA GLU A 30 0.03 15.22 3.89
C GLU A 30 -0.16 14.94 5.38
N GLN A 31 -1.32 14.41 5.76
CA GLN A 31 -1.60 14.05 7.14
C GLN A 31 -0.64 12.94 7.61
N GLU A 32 -0.55 11.85 6.84
CA GLU A 32 0.37 10.74 7.12
C GLU A 32 1.82 11.23 7.16
N ALA A 33 2.20 12.14 6.26
CA ALA A 33 3.52 12.76 6.28
C ALA A 33 3.80 13.57 7.54
N ASN A 34 2.84 14.34 8.04
CA ASN A 34 3.02 15.06 9.30
C ASN A 34 3.11 14.09 10.49
N GLU A 35 2.27 13.06 10.54
CA GLU A 35 2.28 12.06 11.61
C GLU A 35 3.62 11.28 11.67
N VAL A 36 4.13 10.86 10.51
CA VAL A 36 5.44 10.19 10.40
C VAL A 36 6.57 11.14 10.76
N ARG A 37 6.51 12.42 10.36
CA ARG A 37 7.52 13.41 10.73
C ARG A 37 7.58 13.61 12.24
N ASP A 38 6.44 13.76 12.90
CA ASP A 38 6.37 13.96 14.35
C ASP A 38 6.98 12.74 15.10
N ARG A 39 6.80 11.52 14.57
CA ARG A 39 7.45 10.29 15.08
C ARG A 39 8.97 10.31 14.90
N LEU A 40 9.45 10.73 13.73
CA LEU A 40 10.89 10.90 13.45
C LEU A 40 11.52 11.95 14.38
N GLU A 41 10.85 13.08 14.58
CA GLU A 41 11.31 14.14 15.50
C GLU A 41 11.30 13.68 16.97
N ALA A 42 10.41 12.75 17.34
CA ALA A 42 10.40 12.10 18.63
C ALA A 42 11.54 11.05 18.81
N GLY A 43 12.34 10.80 17.77
CA GLY A 43 13.50 9.92 17.79
C GLY A 43 13.22 8.47 17.41
N GLU A 44 12.10 8.20 16.73
CA GLU A 44 11.84 6.88 16.16
C GLU A 44 12.80 6.56 15.00
N ASP A 45 13.09 5.27 14.80
CA ASP A 45 14.04 4.83 13.79
C ASP A 45 13.50 5.05 12.37
N PHE A 46 14.29 5.73 11.54
CA PHE A 46 13.89 6.09 10.17
C PHE A 46 13.65 4.84 9.31
N ALA A 47 14.50 3.82 9.41
CA ALA A 47 14.39 2.63 8.59
C ALA A 47 13.14 1.80 8.97
N ALA A 48 12.79 1.76 10.27
CA ALA A 48 11.55 1.15 10.73
C ALA A 48 10.31 1.84 10.13
N LEU A 49 10.27 3.18 10.13
CA LEU A 49 9.15 3.91 9.51
C LEU A 49 9.12 3.75 7.99
N VAL A 50 10.27 3.64 7.33
CA VAL A 50 10.33 3.33 5.89
C VAL A 50 9.73 1.96 5.59
N GLU A 51 10.04 0.95 6.39
CA GLU A 51 9.48 -0.40 6.22
C GLU A 51 7.96 -0.39 6.45
N GLU A 52 7.48 0.37 7.44
CA GLU A 52 6.06 0.43 7.81
C GLU A 52 5.21 1.25 6.82
N PHE A 53 5.68 2.42 6.38
CA PHE A 53 4.85 3.39 5.66
C PHE A 53 5.29 3.73 4.24
N SER A 54 6.58 3.61 3.93
CA SER A 54 7.07 4.10 2.63
C SER A 54 6.35 3.38 1.50
N GLN A 55 5.90 4.11 0.49
CA GLN A 55 5.40 3.54 -0.77
C GLN A 55 6.46 3.48 -1.87
N HIS A 56 7.69 3.89 -1.56
CA HIS A 56 8.79 3.83 -2.52
C HIS A 56 9.55 2.51 -2.38
N ASP A 57 9.18 1.54 -3.22
CA ASP A 57 9.72 0.17 -3.16
C ASP A 57 11.25 0.11 -3.36
N ALA A 58 11.81 0.98 -4.20
CA ALA A 58 13.22 0.91 -4.58
C ALA A 58 14.18 1.28 -3.43
N SER A 59 13.76 2.13 -2.48
CA SER A 59 14.59 2.51 -1.32
C SER A 59 14.27 1.73 -0.05
N ARG A 60 13.20 0.92 -0.03
CA ARG A 60 12.81 0.16 1.16
C ARG A 60 13.93 -0.80 1.66
N PRO A 61 14.62 -1.57 0.79
CA PRO A 61 15.69 -2.47 1.22
C PRO A 61 16.90 -1.77 1.85
N THR A 62 17.07 -0.47 1.61
CA THR A 62 18.16 0.35 2.17
C THR A 62 17.68 1.23 3.32
N GLY A 63 16.48 0.98 3.87
CA GLY A 63 15.91 1.81 4.94
C GLY A 63 15.67 3.26 4.51
N GLY A 64 15.41 3.48 3.22
CA GLY A 64 15.17 4.81 2.65
C GLY A 64 16.43 5.55 2.20
N VAL A 65 17.62 4.95 2.36
CA VAL A 65 18.90 5.57 1.99
C VAL A 65 19.13 5.48 0.48
N LEU A 66 19.42 6.61 -0.17
CA LEU A 66 19.77 6.65 -1.59
C LEU A 66 20.80 7.76 -1.89
N GLU A 67 21.71 7.47 -2.82
CA GLU A 67 22.55 8.48 -3.47
C GLU A 67 21.81 9.03 -4.69
N ILE A 68 21.60 10.35 -4.71
CA ILE A 68 21.07 11.10 -5.86
C ILE A 68 22.26 11.77 -6.55
N ALA A 69 22.55 11.37 -7.78
CA ALA A 69 23.70 11.82 -8.56
C ALA A 69 23.33 12.40 -9.94
N SER A 70 22.08 12.27 -10.38
CA SER A 70 21.62 12.85 -11.64
C SER A 70 20.12 13.13 -11.65
N GLU A 71 19.74 14.22 -12.33
CA GLU A 71 18.35 14.51 -12.68
C GLU A 71 17.73 13.32 -13.43
N GLY A 72 16.52 12.92 -13.02
CA GLY A 72 15.78 11.78 -13.61
C GLY A 72 15.91 10.45 -12.87
N GLN A 73 16.74 10.33 -11.83
CA GLN A 73 16.68 9.17 -10.91
C GLN A 73 15.41 9.17 -10.04
N ILE A 74 14.88 10.36 -9.79
CA ILE A 74 13.66 10.66 -9.04
C ILE A 74 12.87 11.72 -9.81
N SER A 75 11.67 12.05 -9.34
CA SER A 75 10.86 13.13 -9.90
C SER A 75 11.61 14.46 -9.90
N SER A 76 11.27 15.32 -10.85
CA SER A 76 11.92 16.64 -10.98
C SER A 76 11.64 17.49 -9.74
N THR A 77 10.41 17.46 -9.25
CA THR A 77 9.97 18.17 -8.03
C THR A 77 10.80 17.77 -6.82
N PHE A 78 11.01 16.46 -6.62
CA PHE A 78 11.78 15.99 -5.48
C PHE A 78 13.28 16.25 -5.64
N TYR A 79 13.81 16.11 -6.86
CA TYR A 79 15.21 16.43 -7.15
C TYR A 79 15.55 17.88 -6.80
N TYR A 80 14.76 18.85 -7.28
CA TYR A 80 15.02 20.27 -6.99
C TYR A 80 14.85 20.61 -5.50
N ALA A 81 13.96 19.92 -4.78
CA ALA A 81 13.81 20.10 -3.34
C ALA A 81 15.05 19.61 -2.55
N ILE A 82 15.68 18.50 -2.96
CA ILE A 82 16.90 17.98 -2.30
C ILE A 82 18.07 18.95 -2.43
N PHE A 83 18.20 19.64 -3.57
CA PHE A 83 19.26 20.60 -3.84
C PHE A 83 18.86 22.05 -3.52
N ASP A 84 17.71 22.25 -2.87
CA ASP A 84 17.31 23.57 -2.40
C ASP A 84 18.28 24.05 -1.29
N PRO A 85 18.84 25.27 -1.39
CA PRO A 85 19.69 25.82 -0.34
C PRO A 85 18.95 26.06 1.00
N GLU A 86 17.62 26.15 1.00
CA GLU A 86 16.82 26.25 2.23
C GLU A 86 16.70 24.92 2.97
N LEU A 87 16.98 23.79 2.31
CA LEU A 87 17.00 22.48 2.95
C LEU A 87 18.37 22.21 3.57
N GLU A 88 18.45 22.32 4.89
CA GLU A 88 19.67 22.12 5.66
C GLU A 88 20.08 20.64 5.75
N VAL A 89 21.39 20.37 5.67
CA VAL A 89 21.96 19.04 5.85
C VAL A 89 21.78 18.58 7.30
N GLY A 90 21.31 17.35 7.48
CA GLY A 90 21.02 16.73 8.79
C GLY A 90 19.69 17.16 9.41
N VAL A 91 18.87 17.94 8.68
CA VAL A 91 17.55 18.38 9.13
C VAL A 91 16.47 17.70 8.30
N LEU A 92 15.44 17.20 8.98
CA LEU A 92 14.28 16.59 8.34
C LEU A 92 13.40 17.66 7.69
N SER A 93 12.98 17.42 6.45
CA SER A 93 12.16 18.36 5.68
C SER A 93 10.71 18.46 6.19
N GLN A 94 10.03 19.53 5.78
CA GLN A 94 8.56 19.54 5.72
C GLN A 94 8.07 18.54 4.65
N PRO A 95 6.79 18.09 4.67
CA PRO A 95 6.23 17.29 3.60
C PRO A 95 6.34 17.97 2.23
N ILE A 96 7.09 17.37 1.32
CA ILE A 96 7.25 17.86 -0.05
C ILE A 96 6.21 17.17 -0.92
N ARG A 97 5.24 17.95 -1.39
CA ARG A 97 4.19 17.45 -2.27
C ARG A 97 4.73 17.24 -3.69
N ASP A 98 4.50 16.05 -4.23
CA ASP A 98 4.96 15.63 -5.55
C ASP A 98 3.80 15.06 -6.37
N GLU A 99 3.49 15.66 -7.51
CA GLU A 99 2.42 15.23 -8.42
C GLU A 99 2.89 14.25 -9.51
N GLU A 100 4.20 14.04 -9.64
CA GLU A 100 4.79 13.14 -10.64
C GLU A 100 4.82 11.67 -10.17
N VAL A 101 4.55 11.43 -8.89
CA VAL A 101 4.52 10.10 -8.28
C VAL A 101 3.10 9.63 -7.99
N SER A 102 2.88 8.33 -8.11
CA SER A 102 1.60 7.70 -7.82
C SER A 102 1.69 6.91 -6.51
N THR A 103 0.81 7.26 -5.57
CA THR A 103 0.66 6.55 -4.28
C THR A 103 -0.72 5.89 -4.19
N SER A 104 -0.82 4.81 -3.42
CA SER A 104 -2.07 4.24 -2.95
C SER A 104 -2.53 5.04 -1.73
N GLY A 105 -3.69 5.69 -1.85
CA GLY A 105 -4.25 6.54 -0.79
C GLY A 105 -5.58 7.14 -1.19
N GLY A 106 -6.47 7.32 -0.21
CA GLY A 106 -7.78 7.94 -0.37
C GLY A 106 -8.77 7.51 0.71
N TYR A 107 -9.71 8.40 1.03
CA TYR A 107 -10.85 8.11 1.88
C TYR A 107 -12.12 8.20 1.03
N TRP A 108 -13.01 7.22 1.16
CA TRP A 108 -14.36 7.30 0.62
C TRP A 108 -15.28 7.76 1.74
N LEU A 109 -15.82 8.97 1.63
CA LEU A 109 -16.95 9.38 2.45
C LEU A 109 -18.21 9.01 1.67
N VAL A 110 -18.85 7.91 2.08
CA VAL A 110 -20.09 7.45 1.45
C VAL A 110 -21.24 7.83 2.37
N GLU A 111 -22.12 8.70 1.88
CA GLU A 111 -23.42 8.95 2.49
C GLU A 111 -24.45 8.06 1.79
N VAL A 112 -25.14 7.21 2.56
CA VAL A 112 -26.29 6.47 2.05
C VAL A 112 -27.47 7.43 1.99
N VAL A 113 -27.76 7.94 0.79
CA VAL A 113 -28.83 8.93 0.57
C VAL A 113 -30.22 8.31 0.57
N GLU A 114 -30.35 7.07 0.12
CA GLU A 114 -31.61 6.34 0.04
C GLU A 114 -31.31 4.83 -0.01
N MET A 115 -32.14 4.04 0.66
CA MET A 115 -32.18 2.58 0.54
C MET A 115 -33.56 2.22 -0.02
N ASP A 116 -33.59 1.54 -1.17
CA ASP A 116 -34.83 1.05 -1.79
C ASP A 116 -34.94 -0.46 -1.58
N ASP A 117 -35.73 -0.86 -0.58
CA ASP A 117 -36.01 -2.27 -0.24
C ASP A 117 -36.84 -3.00 -1.31
N ASN A 118 -37.42 -2.26 -2.27
CA ASN A 118 -38.26 -2.82 -3.33
C ASN A 118 -37.57 -2.79 -4.71
N ARG A 119 -36.28 -2.45 -4.77
CA ARG A 119 -35.53 -2.49 -6.02
C ARG A 119 -35.53 -3.92 -6.57
N GLN A 120 -35.94 -4.06 -7.83
CA GLN A 120 -35.86 -5.36 -8.50
C GLN A 120 -34.39 -5.76 -8.64
N ILE A 121 -34.09 -6.99 -8.27
CA ILE A 121 -32.76 -7.58 -8.42
C ILE A 121 -32.52 -7.77 -9.92
N GLU A 122 -31.45 -7.17 -10.44
CA GLU A 122 -31.02 -7.35 -11.83
C GLU A 122 -30.57 -8.80 -12.06
N GLU A 123 -30.63 -9.29 -13.31
CA GLU A 123 -30.29 -10.68 -13.62
C GLU A 123 -28.85 -11.06 -13.22
N GLU A 124 -27.91 -10.12 -13.33
CA GLU A 124 -26.51 -10.29 -12.91
C GLU A 124 -26.37 -10.42 -11.39
N ASP A 125 -27.04 -9.55 -10.63
CA ASP A 125 -27.07 -9.61 -9.16
C ASP A 125 -27.77 -10.89 -8.67
N ARG A 126 -28.75 -11.39 -9.43
CA ARG A 126 -29.51 -12.60 -9.08
C ARG A 126 -28.63 -13.85 -9.10
N GLU A 127 -27.71 -13.97 -10.07
CA GLU A 127 -26.77 -15.07 -10.12
C GLU A 127 -25.81 -15.02 -8.92
N LEU A 128 -25.32 -13.83 -8.56
CA LEU A 128 -24.48 -13.64 -7.37
C LEU A 128 -25.22 -14.01 -6.08
N LEU A 129 -26.45 -13.53 -5.90
CA LEU A 129 -27.27 -13.80 -4.72
C LEU A 129 -27.65 -15.28 -4.61
N ARG A 130 -27.90 -15.95 -5.75
CA ARG A 130 -28.16 -17.39 -5.78
C ARG A 130 -26.92 -18.19 -5.36
N ALA A 131 -25.74 -17.80 -5.83
CA ALA A 131 -24.49 -18.44 -5.42
C ALA A 131 -24.23 -18.25 -3.93
N SER A 132 -24.45 -17.03 -3.41
CA SER A 132 -24.34 -16.74 -1.96
C SER A 132 -25.31 -17.59 -1.13
N ALA A 133 -26.60 -17.60 -1.48
CA ALA A 133 -27.61 -18.37 -0.75
C ALA A 133 -27.33 -19.88 -0.80
N LEU A 134 -26.78 -20.39 -1.90
CA LEU A 134 -26.34 -21.78 -1.99
C LEU A 134 -25.14 -22.04 -1.06
N ALA A 135 -24.16 -21.14 -1.02
CA ALA A 135 -23.00 -21.26 -0.14
C ALA A 135 -23.42 -21.24 1.33
N ASP A 136 -24.24 -20.28 1.74
CA ASP A 136 -24.78 -20.18 3.11
C ASP A 136 -25.56 -21.44 3.49
N TRP A 137 -26.37 -21.97 2.57
CA TRP A 137 -27.11 -23.21 2.78
C TRP A 137 -26.18 -24.42 2.92
N ILE A 138 -25.13 -24.53 2.10
CA ILE A 138 -24.13 -25.59 2.23
C ILE A 138 -23.44 -25.48 3.58
N GLU A 139 -22.95 -24.30 3.98
CA GLU A 139 -22.29 -24.10 5.28
C GLU A 139 -23.21 -24.51 6.45
N ALA A 140 -24.47 -24.07 6.42
CA ALA A 140 -25.46 -24.45 7.42
C ALA A 140 -25.70 -25.96 7.51
N LEU A 141 -25.58 -26.70 6.41
CA LEU A 141 -25.67 -28.17 6.45
C LEU A 141 -24.48 -28.81 7.16
N TRP A 142 -23.27 -28.24 7.00
CA TRP A 142 -22.04 -28.74 7.61
C TRP A 142 -22.01 -28.51 9.12
N ASP A 143 -22.61 -27.42 9.58
CA ASP A 143 -22.65 -27.04 10.99
C ASP A 143 -23.82 -27.66 11.77
N ASP A 144 -24.80 -28.26 11.08
CA ASP A 144 -25.94 -28.90 11.73
C ASP A 144 -25.54 -30.28 12.30
N PRO A 145 -25.53 -30.45 13.64
CA PRO A 145 -25.11 -31.69 14.29
C PRO A 145 -26.08 -32.86 14.07
N ASP A 146 -27.28 -32.61 13.56
CA ASP A 146 -28.24 -33.67 13.19
C ASP A 146 -27.98 -34.23 11.77
N ASN A 147 -27.10 -33.61 10.98
CA ASN A 147 -26.70 -34.09 9.65
C ASN A 147 -25.49 -35.05 9.72
N ASP A 148 -25.65 -36.30 9.26
CA ASP A 148 -24.54 -37.23 9.04
C ASP A 148 -23.93 -37.03 7.65
N ILE A 149 -22.93 -36.13 7.54
CA ILE A 149 -22.21 -35.87 6.29
C ILE A 149 -21.07 -36.87 6.13
N GLN A 150 -21.27 -37.88 5.28
CA GLN A 150 -20.24 -38.84 4.91
C GLN A 150 -19.49 -38.39 3.65
N SER A 151 -18.29 -37.84 3.81
CA SER A 151 -17.38 -37.52 2.69
C SER A 151 -16.58 -38.76 2.27
N TYR A 152 -16.75 -39.19 1.02
CA TYR A 152 -15.97 -40.30 0.41
C TYR A 152 -14.69 -39.83 -0.30
N LEU A 153 -14.44 -38.51 -0.29
CA LEU A 153 -13.23 -37.85 -0.76
C LEU A 153 -12.23 -37.82 0.40
N ASP A 154 -11.39 -38.85 0.46
CA ASP A 154 -10.24 -38.88 1.35
C ASP A 154 -9.08 -38.04 0.79
N GLU A 155 -8.12 -37.71 1.67
CA GLU A 155 -6.93 -36.93 1.33
C GLU A 155 -6.18 -37.50 0.13
N GLU A 156 -6.15 -38.82 -0.02
CA GLU A 156 -5.45 -39.51 -1.11
C GLU A 156 -6.11 -39.22 -2.47
N LYS A 157 -7.45 -39.29 -2.55
CA LYS A 157 -8.20 -38.93 -3.77
C LYS A 157 -8.11 -37.45 -4.10
N ILE A 158 -8.07 -36.57 -3.10
CA ILE A 158 -7.91 -35.12 -3.30
C ILE A 158 -6.53 -34.80 -3.87
N GLN A 159 -5.46 -35.37 -3.27
CA GLN A 159 -4.08 -35.18 -3.74
C GLN A 159 -3.87 -35.75 -5.15
N TRP A 160 -4.49 -36.91 -5.44
CA TRP A 160 -4.47 -37.48 -6.79
C TRP A 160 -5.10 -36.52 -7.81
N ALA A 161 -6.27 -35.95 -7.53
CA ALA A 161 -6.94 -35.02 -8.44
C ALA A 161 -6.12 -33.74 -8.70
N ILE A 162 -5.49 -33.17 -7.66
CA ILE A 162 -4.61 -32.00 -7.78
C ILE A 162 -3.41 -32.31 -8.70
N SER A 163 -2.82 -33.51 -8.58
CA SER A 163 -1.67 -33.92 -9.41
C SER A 163 -2.00 -34.00 -10.91
N GLN A 164 -3.23 -34.35 -11.28
CA GLN A 164 -3.66 -34.43 -12.68
C GLN A 164 -3.89 -33.06 -13.32
N VAL A 165 -4.19 -32.02 -12.53
CA VAL A 165 -4.41 -30.64 -13.02
C VAL A 165 -3.09 -29.87 -13.14
N ILE A 166 -2.15 -30.08 -12.20
CA ILE A 166 -0.85 -29.39 -12.17
C ILE A 166 0.20 -30.09 -13.05
N GLY A 167 0.03 -31.41 -13.30
CA GLY A 167 0.98 -32.24 -14.03
C GLY A 167 0.77 -32.33 -15.55
N GLY A 168 0.00 -31.41 -16.16
CA GLY A 168 -0.27 -31.33 -17.60
C GLY A 168 0.55 -30.25 -18.31
#